data_AF-A0A4Y2BHY1-F1
#
_entry.id   AF-A0A4Y2BHY1-F1
#
_cell.length_a   1.000
_cell.length_b   1.000
_cell.length_c   1.000
_cell.angle_alpha   90.00
_cell.angle_beta   90.00
_cell.angle_gamma   90.00
#
_symmetry.space_group_name_H-M   'P 1'
#
loop_
_entity.id
_entity.type
_entity.pdbx_description
1 polymer ?
#
loop_
_entity_poly.entity_id
_entity_poly.type
_entity_poly.pdbx_seq_one_letter_code
_entity_poly.pdbx_strand_id
1 'polypeptide(L)'
;MDEKFEMLLAMMKEMKSGLENKMEVGQEEMRSGQERLEQEMRSRSGQEEQFLTTHPVVTIENSLESRFGDSHFTQFYRTENKTTKAKRKPSSFSADVERLMSLAYAECPLNVRESLAVQFFVDAIRDKETQLSTRLMDFMYLKSALKYSMEFESVKTASKIPLHAR
;
A
#
# COMPACT_ATOMS: atom_id res chain seq x y z
N MET A 1 24.28 47.59 -50.54
CA MET A 1 24.01 47.34 -49.11
C MET A 1 25.34 47.16 -48.43
N ASP A 2 25.53 47.75 -47.25
CA ASP A 2 26.80 47.76 -46.51
C ASP A 2 27.11 46.39 -45.89
N GLU A 3 28.29 45.83 -46.15
CA GLU A 3 28.75 44.55 -45.57
C GLU A 3 28.69 44.53 -44.04
N LYS A 4 28.89 45.69 -43.41
CA LYS A 4 28.77 45.83 -41.95
C LYS A 4 27.35 45.61 -41.44
N PHE A 5 26.34 45.96 -42.23
CA PHE A 5 24.94 45.81 -41.84
C PHE A 5 24.50 44.34 -41.92
N GLU A 6 24.94 43.63 -42.96
CA GLU A 6 24.72 42.19 -43.12
C GLU A 6 25.40 41.38 -42.01
N MET A 7 26.61 41.76 -41.60
CA MET A 7 27.33 41.08 -40.51
C MET A 7 26.63 41.26 -39.15
N LEU A 8 26.04 42.44 -38.91
CA LEU A 8 25.27 42.70 -37.69
C LEU A 8 23.98 41.86 -37.65
N LEU A 9 23.28 41.73 -38.77
CA LEU A 9 22.09 40.88 -38.90
C LEU A 9 22.44 39.40 -38.68
N ALA A 10 23.57 38.94 -39.22
CA ALA A 10 24.06 37.58 -39.00
C ALA A 10 24.34 37.31 -37.52
N MET A 11 25.04 38.20 -36.81
CA MET A 11 25.31 38.06 -35.37
C MET A 11 24.04 38.07 -34.53
N MET A 12 23.07 38.93 -34.84
CA MET A 12 21.78 38.96 -34.12
C MET A 12 21.00 37.67 -34.31
N LYS A 13 21.02 37.11 -35.52
CA LYS A 13 20.35 35.85 -35.84
C LYS A 13 21.00 34.68 -35.07
N GLU A 14 22.32 34.65 -35.03
CA GLU A 14 23.10 33.61 -34.33
C GLU A 14 22.88 33.68 -32.81
N MET A 15 22.90 34.88 -32.23
CA MET A 15 22.63 35.11 -30.81
C MET A 15 21.20 34.70 -30.42
N LYS A 16 20.23 35.01 -31.27
CA LYS A 16 18.83 34.62 -31.07
C LYS A 16 18.67 33.10 -31.13
N SER A 17 19.23 32.44 -32.14
CA SER A 17 19.20 30.98 -32.25
C SER A 17 19.94 30.28 -31.08
N GLY A 18 21.04 30.87 -30.60
CA GLY A 18 21.78 30.34 -29.46
C GLY A 18 20.99 30.42 -28.15
N LEU A 19 20.12 31.42 -28.00
CA LEU A 19 19.24 31.57 -26.84
C LEU A 19 18.03 30.62 -26.92
N GLU A 20 17.44 30.48 -28.11
CA GLU A 20 16.33 29.53 -28.38
C GLU A 20 16.78 28.08 -28.12
N ASN A 21 17.94 27.67 -28.65
CA ASN A 21 18.47 26.32 -28.44
C ASN A 21 18.71 26.00 -26.95
N LYS A 22 19.19 26.98 -26.16
CA LYS A 22 19.40 26.79 -24.71
C LYS A 22 18.09 26.63 -23.94
N MET A 23 17.05 27.35 -24.37
CA MET A 23 15.72 27.24 -23.79
C MET A 23 15.10 25.87 -24.10
N GLU A 24 15.27 25.39 -25.33
CA GLU A 24 14.77 24.10 -25.79
C GLU A 24 15.47 22.94 -25.05
N VAL A 25 16.80 22.97 -24.94
CA VAL A 25 17.58 22.00 -24.16
C VAL A 25 17.17 22.01 -22.69
N GLY A 26 16.99 23.20 -22.07
CA GLY A 26 16.55 23.30 -20.68
C GLY A 26 15.13 22.77 -20.44
N GLN A 27 14.22 22.93 -21.41
CA GLN A 27 12.88 22.33 -21.36
C GLN A 27 12.92 20.81 -21.53
N GLU A 28 13.75 20.31 -22.44
CA GLU A 28 13.89 18.87 -22.70
C GLU A 28 14.56 18.15 -21.52
N GLU A 29 15.57 18.74 -20.88
CA GLU A 29 16.15 18.22 -19.63
C GLU A 29 15.12 18.15 -18.49
N MET A 30 14.26 19.16 -18.36
CA MET A 30 13.22 19.17 -17.34
C MET A 30 12.19 18.06 -17.59
N ARG A 31 11.75 17.89 -18.84
CA ARG A 31 10.83 16.83 -19.23
C ARG A 31 11.46 15.45 -19.01
N SER A 32 12.72 15.26 -19.42
CA SER A 32 13.48 14.03 -19.22
C SER A 32 13.68 13.72 -17.73
N GLY A 33 13.98 14.73 -16.91
CA GLY A 33 14.10 14.60 -15.47
C GLY A 33 12.78 14.18 -14.80
N GLN A 34 11.66 14.75 -15.25
CA GLN A 34 10.33 14.37 -14.78
C GLN A 34 9.96 12.94 -15.20
N GLU A 35 10.21 12.56 -16.45
CA GLU A 35 9.97 11.19 -16.93
C GLU A 35 10.85 10.15 -16.20
N ARG A 36 12.11 10.49 -15.88
CA ARG A 36 12.99 9.64 -15.05
C ARG A 36 12.42 9.44 -13.66
N LEU A 37 11.93 10.50 -13.01
CA LEU A 37 11.32 10.41 -11.69
C LEU A 37 10.05 9.56 -11.74
N GLU A 38 9.20 9.75 -12.73
CA GLU A 38 7.99 8.92 -12.92
C GLU A 38 8.33 7.45 -13.18
N GLN A 39 9.35 7.17 -14.00
CA GLN A 39 9.85 5.80 -14.21
C GLN A 39 10.44 5.20 -12.93
N GLU A 40 11.16 5.97 -12.13
CA GLU A 40 11.74 5.52 -10.86
C GLU A 40 10.65 5.21 -9.84
N MET A 41 9.64 6.08 -9.71
CA MET A 41 8.48 5.86 -8.84
C MET A 41 7.67 4.63 -9.28
N ARG A 42 7.47 4.45 -10.60
CA ARG A 42 6.80 3.25 -11.15
C ARG A 42 7.63 1.99 -10.90
N SER A 43 8.94 2.03 -11.10
CA SER A 43 9.84 0.90 -10.88
C SER A 43 9.93 0.53 -9.39
N ARG A 44 9.99 1.53 -8.52
CA ARG A 44 10.01 1.37 -7.06
C ARG A 44 8.68 0.83 -6.54
N SER A 45 7.54 1.30 -7.08
CA SER A 45 6.23 0.71 -6.77
C SER A 45 6.14 -0.76 -7.17
N GLY A 46 6.73 -1.14 -8.32
CA GLY A 46 6.80 -2.53 -8.76
C GLY A 46 7.77 -3.39 -7.94
N GLN A 47 8.86 -2.82 -7.41
CA GLN A 47 9.79 -3.51 -6.52
C GLN A 47 9.24 -3.66 -5.10
N GLU A 48 8.53 -2.65 -4.57
CA GLU A 48 7.84 -2.71 -3.27
C GLU A 48 6.63 -3.66 -3.34
N GLU A 49 5.87 -3.68 -4.46
CA GLU A 49 4.86 -4.73 -4.70
C GLU A 49 5.53 -6.10 -4.82
N GLN A 50 6.56 -6.31 -5.63
CA GLN A 50 7.16 -7.64 -5.77
C GLN A 50 7.80 -8.17 -4.47
N PHE A 51 8.35 -7.28 -3.64
CA PHE A 51 8.92 -7.60 -2.33
C PHE A 51 7.84 -7.93 -1.28
N LEU A 52 6.69 -7.25 -1.32
CA LEU A 52 5.60 -7.43 -0.35
C LEU A 52 4.47 -8.37 -0.80
N THR A 53 4.33 -8.67 -2.10
CA THR A 53 3.22 -9.48 -2.63
C THR A 53 3.66 -10.87 -3.05
N THR A 54 4.91 -11.06 -3.47
CA THR A 54 5.37 -12.37 -4.00
C THR A 54 6.11 -13.17 -2.95
N HIS A 55 7.09 -12.58 -2.25
CA HIS A 55 7.86 -13.31 -1.25
C HIS A 55 7.03 -13.80 -0.06
N PRO A 56 6.20 -13.00 0.62
CA PRO A 56 5.46 -13.50 1.77
C PRO A 56 4.30 -14.41 1.38
N VAL A 57 3.60 -14.17 0.26
CA VAL A 57 2.52 -15.06 -0.19
C VAL A 57 3.08 -16.40 -0.62
N VAL A 58 4.12 -16.43 -1.46
CA VAL A 58 4.78 -17.69 -1.90
C VAL A 58 5.46 -18.39 -0.72
N THR A 59 6.02 -17.66 0.25
CA THR A 59 6.63 -18.26 1.45
C THR A 59 5.58 -18.82 2.41
N ILE A 60 4.41 -18.17 2.54
CA ILE A 60 3.29 -18.68 3.33
C ILE A 60 2.67 -19.89 2.62
N GLU A 61 2.43 -19.84 1.31
CA GLU A 61 1.93 -20.96 0.51
C GLU A 61 2.86 -22.16 0.62
N ASN A 62 4.17 -22.00 0.40
CA ASN A 62 5.15 -23.08 0.52
C ASN A 62 5.29 -23.60 1.95
N SER A 63 5.17 -22.74 2.97
CA SER A 63 5.22 -23.14 4.38
C SER A 63 3.96 -23.92 4.79
N LEU A 64 2.79 -23.53 4.27
CA LEU A 64 1.54 -24.26 4.46
C LEU A 64 1.53 -25.59 3.70
N GLU A 65 2.01 -25.61 2.46
CA GLU A 65 2.14 -26.81 1.62
C GLU A 65 3.17 -27.80 2.19
N SER A 66 4.28 -27.30 2.75
CA SER A 66 5.29 -28.10 3.45
C SER A 66 4.79 -28.65 4.80
N ARG A 67 4.00 -27.87 5.55
CA ARG A 67 3.47 -28.26 6.87
C ARG A 67 2.25 -29.17 6.81
N PHE A 68 1.40 -29.01 5.80
CA PHE A 68 0.09 -29.66 5.71
C PHE A 68 -0.08 -30.46 4.43
N GLY A 69 1.01 -30.78 3.74
CA GLY A 69 1.04 -31.38 2.42
C GLY A 69 -0.05 -32.42 2.17
N ASP A 70 -0.54 -32.35 0.94
CA ASP A 70 -1.50 -33.23 0.26
C ASP A 70 -2.93 -32.68 0.09
N SER A 71 -3.44 -32.91 -1.12
CA SER A 71 -4.58 -32.32 -1.82
C SER A 71 -5.96 -32.59 -1.20
N HIS A 72 -6.03 -32.99 0.07
CA HIS A 72 -7.27 -33.30 0.77
C HIS A 72 -7.79 -32.17 1.67
N PHE A 73 -6.98 -31.14 1.93
CA PHE A 73 -7.36 -30.06 2.85
C PHE A 73 -8.14 -28.90 2.21
N THR A 74 -8.16 -28.81 0.87
CA THR A 74 -8.81 -27.71 0.14
C THR A 74 -10.33 -27.73 0.31
N GLN A 75 -10.97 -28.88 0.57
CA GLN A 75 -12.41 -28.96 0.75
C GLN A 75 -12.85 -28.58 2.18
N PHE A 76 -12.05 -28.92 3.19
CA PHE A 76 -12.33 -28.58 4.59
C PHE A 76 -12.24 -27.07 4.80
N TYR A 77 -11.16 -26.43 4.34
CA TYR A 77 -10.95 -24.98 4.52
C TYR A 77 -11.79 -24.12 3.55
N ARG A 78 -12.18 -24.61 2.37
CA ARG A 78 -13.10 -23.89 1.47
C ARG A 78 -14.55 -23.91 1.98
N THR A 79 -14.92 -24.95 2.73
CA THR A 79 -16.21 -25.05 3.43
C THR A 79 -16.15 -24.28 4.73
N GLU A 80 -15.07 -24.37 5.53
CA GLU A 80 -14.85 -23.52 6.70
C GLU A 80 -14.80 -22.04 6.30
N ASN A 81 -14.10 -21.61 5.26
CA ASN A 81 -14.13 -20.21 4.83
C ASN A 81 -15.48 -19.77 4.23
N LYS A 82 -16.37 -20.69 3.86
CA LYS A 82 -17.76 -20.37 3.49
C LYS A 82 -18.69 -20.34 4.70
N THR A 83 -18.44 -21.11 5.76
CA THR A 83 -19.26 -21.17 6.99
C THR A 83 -18.75 -20.29 8.13
N THR A 84 -17.46 -19.96 8.18
CA THR A 84 -16.78 -19.11 9.19
C THR A 84 -16.58 -17.65 8.75
N LYS A 85 -16.96 -17.30 7.51
CA LYS A 85 -17.30 -15.91 7.16
C LYS A 85 -18.45 -15.36 8.00
N ALA A 86 -19.17 -16.25 8.68
CA ALA A 86 -19.90 -15.92 9.88
C ALA A 86 -18.98 -16.00 11.12
N LYS A 87 -18.58 -14.83 11.62
CA LYS A 87 -18.23 -14.55 13.04
C LYS A 87 -16.82 -14.91 13.57
N ARG A 88 -15.72 -14.78 12.82
CA ARG A 88 -14.41 -14.63 13.52
C ARG A 88 -14.37 -13.29 14.25
N LYS A 89 -14.11 -13.32 15.57
CA LYS A 89 -13.99 -12.11 16.40
C LYS A 89 -12.66 -11.39 16.08
N PRO A 90 -12.64 -10.04 16.08
CA PRO A 90 -11.41 -9.27 15.82
C PRO A 90 -10.22 -9.68 16.69
N SER A 91 -10.47 -10.06 17.95
CA SER A 91 -9.43 -10.52 18.88
C SER A 91 -8.74 -11.81 18.45
N SER A 92 -9.50 -12.81 17.97
CA SER A 92 -8.92 -14.07 17.48
C SER A 92 -8.10 -13.83 16.22
N PHE A 93 -8.59 -12.97 15.33
CA PHE A 93 -7.88 -12.64 14.09
C PHE A 93 -6.60 -11.82 14.36
N SER A 94 -6.62 -10.87 15.30
CA SER A 94 -5.41 -10.14 15.71
C SER A 94 -4.31 -11.06 16.24
N ALA A 95 -4.66 -12.08 17.03
CA ALA A 95 -3.68 -13.03 17.55
C ALA A 95 -3.04 -13.86 16.41
N ASP A 96 -3.83 -14.25 15.41
CA ASP A 96 -3.34 -14.95 14.22
C ASP A 96 -2.36 -14.06 13.42
N VAL A 97 -2.69 -12.77 13.26
CA VAL A 97 -1.82 -11.78 12.59
C VAL A 97 -0.52 -11.57 13.36
N GLU A 98 -0.57 -11.36 14.68
CA GLU A 98 0.62 -11.17 15.53
C GLU A 98 1.56 -12.37 15.45
N ARG A 99 1.00 -13.59 15.51
CA ARG A 99 1.76 -14.83 15.36
C ARG A 99 2.39 -14.94 13.98
N LEU A 100 1.63 -14.65 12.92
CA LEU A 100 2.13 -14.68 11.55
C LEU A 100 3.31 -13.71 11.38
N MET A 101 3.15 -12.48 11.84
CA MET A 101 4.15 -11.42 11.71
C MET A 101 5.43 -11.77 12.48
N SER A 102 5.30 -12.36 13.66
CA SER A 102 6.43 -12.80 14.47
C SER A 102 7.21 -13.96 13.84
N LEU A 103 6.54 -14.83 13.07
CA LEU A 103 7.17 -15.98 12.42
C LEU A 103 7.77 -15.61 11.05
N ALA A 104 7.02 -14.87 10.22
CA ALA A 104 7.42 -14.54 8.87
C ALA A 104 8.43 -13.39 8.80
N TYR A 105 8.40 -12.48 9.78
CA TYR A 105 9.24 -11.27 9.80
C TYR A 105 10.07 -11.15 11.08
N ALA A 106 10.52 -12.29 11.64
CA ALA A 106 11.29 -12.36 12.88
C ALA A 106 12.56 -11.48 12.88
N GLU A 107 13.21 -11.35 11.72
CA GLU A 107 14.44 -10.57 11.52
C GLU A 107 14.18 -9.09 11.19
N CYS A 108 12.93 -8.71 10.93
CA CYS A 108 12.54 -7.34 10.61
C CYS A 108 12.41 -6.49 11.89
N PRO A 109 12.78 -5.18 11.85
CA PRO A 109 12.54 -4.27 12.97
C PRO A 109 11.08 -4.28 13.44
N LEU A 110 10.88 -4.22 14.76
CA LEU A 110 9.55 -4.36 15.38
C LEU A 110 8.54 -3.35 14.85
N ASN A 111 8.94 -2.11 14.62
CA ASN A 111 8.08 -1.05 14.08
C ASN A 111 7.56 -1.36 12.66
N VAL A 112 8.40 -1.97 11.82
CA VAL A 112 8.01 -2.38 10.46
C VAL A 112 7.04 -3.55 10.53
N ARG A 113 7.33 -4.53 11.39
CA ARG A 113 6.46 -5.70 11.63
C ARG A 113 5.08 -5.28 12.14
N GLU A 114 5.02 -4.34 13.07
CA GLU A 114 3.78 -3.80 13.63
C GLU A 114 2.97 -2.99 12.60
N SER A 115 3.64 -2.17 11.77
CA SER A 115 2.98 -1.44 10.69
C SER A 115 2.33 -2.39 9.67
N LEU A 116 3.04 -3.45 9.26
CA LEU A 116 2.51 -4.50 8.39
C LEU A 116 1.33 -5.23 9.06
N ALA A 117 1.44 -5.51 10.37
CA ALA A 117 0.38 -6.14 11.14
C ALA A 117 -0.91 -5.29 11.17
N VAL A 118 -0.78 -3.98 11.39
CA VAL A 118 -1.90 -3.04 11.37
C VAL A 118 -2.55 -2.99 9.99
N GLN A 119 -1.75 -2.90 8.92
CA GLN A 119 -2.26 -2.82 7.56
C GLN A 119 -3.08 -4.07 7.21
N PHE A 120 -2.51 -5.26 7.43
CA PHE A 120 -3.22 -6.53 7.24
C PHE A 120 -4.49 -6.65 8.10
N PHE A 121 -4.42 -6.20 9.35
CA PHE A 121 -5.56 -6.25 10.26
C PHE A 121 -6.71 -5.39 9.75
N VAL A 122 -6.42 -4.13 9.39
CA VAL A 122 -7.40 -3.16 8.89
C VAL A 122 -7.99 -3.61 7.56
N ASP A 123 -7.19 -4.14 6.64
CA ASP A 123 -7.65 -4.63 5.33
C ASP A 123 -8.65 -5.79 5.45
N ALA A 124 -8.52 -6.60 6.50
CA ALA A 124 -9.41 -7.73 6.76
C ALA A 124 -10.68 -7.38 7.57
N ILE A 125 -10.80 -6.15 8.10
CA ILE A 125 -12.04 -5.69 8.74
C ILE A 125 -13.18 -5.69 7.70
N ARG A 126 -14.25 -6.43 7.99
CA ARG A 126 -15.39 -6.60 7.09
C ARG A 126 -16.31 -5.38 7.06
N ASP A 127 -16.57 -4.80 8.23
CA ASP A 127 -17.42 -3.63 8.34
C ASP A 127 -16.67 -2.42 7.78
N LYS A 128 -17.20 -1.84 6.70
CA LYS A 128 -16.51 -0.78 5.96
C LYS A 128 -16.37 0.50 6.75
N GLU A 129 -17.33 0.80 7.62
CA GLU A 129 -17.28 1.98 8.47
C GLU A 129 -16.18 1.83 9.54
N THR A 130 -16.13 0.67 10.21
CA THR A 130 -15.06 0.32 11.17
C THR A 130 -13.69 0.22 10.50
N GLN A 131 -13.63 -0.31 9.28
CA GLN A 131 -12.38 -0.37 8.50
C GLN A 131 -11.85 1.03 8.19
N LEU A 132 -12.71 1.91 7.66
CA LEU A 132 -12.33 3.27 7.30
C LEU A 132 -11.99 4.11 8.53
N SER A 133 -12.77 4.01 9.61
CA SER A 133 -12.49 4.72 10.86
C SER A 133 -11.18 4.27 11.49
N THR A 134 -10.88 2.96 11.49
CA THR A 134 -9.61 2.44 12.01
C THR A 134 -8.42 2.85 11.13
N ARG A 135 -8.58 2.88 9.79
CA ARG A 135 -7.53 3.34 8.86
C ARG A 135 -7.19 4.82 9.06
N LEU A 136 -8.19 5.65 9.33
CA LEU A 136 -8.01 7.09 9.51
C LEU A 136 -7.13 7.44 10.73
N MET A 137 -7.08 6.55 11.72
CA MET A 137 -6.34 6.77 12.97
C MET A 137 -4.83 6.48 12.88
N ASP A 138 -4.35 5.94 11.75
CA ASP A 138 -2.94 5.67 11.45
C ASP A 138 -2.15 5.04 12.61
N PHE A 139 -2.60 3.87 13.05
CA PHE A 139 -2.01 3.19 14.20
C PHE A 139 -0.63 2.59 13.88
N MET A 140 0.32 2.82 14.78
CA MET A 140 1.65 2.19 14.72
C MET A 140 1.68 0.77 15.31
N TYR A 141 0.70 0.39 16.12
CA TYR A 141 0.69 -0.89 16.85
C TYR A 141 -0.64 -1.64 16.65
N LEU A 142 -0.54 -2.94 16.38
CA LEU A 142 -1.70 -3.81 16.13
C LEU A 142 -2.68 -3.81 17.30
N LYS A 143 -2.15 -3.86 18.53
CA LYS A 143 -2.96 -3.86 19.76
C LYS A 143 -3.82 -2.59 19.89
N SER A 144 -3.29 -1.45 19.46
CA SER A 144 -4.02 -0.16 19.47
C SER A 144 -5.13 -0.15 18.42
N ALA A 145 -4.84 -0.63 17.21
CA ALA A 145 -5.83 -0.76 16.14
C ALA A 145 -6.98 -1.70 16.53
N LEU A 146 -6.65 -2.86 17.13
CA LEU A 146 -7.65 -3.80 17.64
C LEU A 146 -8.55 -3.13 18.69
N LYS A 147 -7.94 -2.49 19.70
CA LYS A 147 -8.69 -1.85 20.79
C LYS A 147 -9.67 -0.80 20.24
N TYR A 148 -9.18 0.10 19.38
CA TYR A 148 -10.02 1.12 18.76
C TYR A 148 -11.16 0.50 17.95
N SER A 149 -10.88 -0.49 17.10
CA SER A 149 -11.91 -1.12 16.27
C SER A 149 -13.02 -1.77 17.12
N MET A 150 -12.66 -2.36 18.27
CA MET A 150 -13.61 -2.94 19.21
C MET A 150 -14.46 -1.87 19.92
N GLU A 151 -13.85 -0.76 20.33
CA GLU A 151 -14.56 0.37 20.93
C GLU A 151 -15.52 1.02 19.93
N PHE A 152 -15.07 1.24 18.70
CA PHE A 152 -15.89 1.80 17.62
C PHE A 152 -17.11 0.92 17.30
N GLU A 153 -16.92 -0.40 17.15
CA GLU A 153 -18.03 -1.35 16.96
C GLU A 153 -19.01 -1.37 18.15
N SER A 154 -18.49 -1.24 19.37
CA SER A 154 -19.32 -1.19 20.59
C SER A 154 -20.17 0.08 20.64
N VAL A 155 -19.57 1.23 20.34
CA VAL A 155 -20.27 2.52 20.25
C VAL A 155 -21.29 2.50 19.11
N LYS A 156 -20.92 1.97 17.95
CA LYS A 156 -21.80 1.85 16.78
C LYS A 156 -23.01 0.95 17.04
N THR A 157 -22.82 -0.17 17.74
CA THR A 157 -23.93 -1.04 18.14
C THR A 157 -24.84 -0.38 19.18
N ALA A 158 -24.29 0.39 20.12
CA ALA A 158 -25.05 1.16 21.11
C ALA A 158 -25.79 2.38 20.52
N SER A 159 -25.24 3.00 19.46
CA SER A 159 -25.82 4.17 18.77
C SER A 159 -26.97 3.83 17.83
N LYS A 160 -27.25 2.55 17.58
CA LYS A 160 -28.45 2.14 16.85
C LYS A 160 -29.67 2.46 17.70
N ILE A 161 -30.27 3.63 17.48
CA ILE A 161 -31.56 4.00 18.07
C ILE A 161 -32.59 2.98 17.57
N PRO A 162 -33.26 2.21 18.45
CA PRO A 162 -34.34 1.33 18.03
C PRO A 162 -35.54 2.20 17.65
N LEU A 163 -35.68 2.52 16.37
CA LEU A 163 -36.90 3.10 15.81
C LEU A 163 -37.97 2.00 15.68
N HIS A 164 -38.51 1.52 16.80
CA HIS A 164 -39.88 0.99 16.83
C HIS A 164 -40.38 0.74 18.27
N ALA A 165 -41.28 1.61 18.74
CA ALA A 165 -42.44 1.29 19.57
C ALA A 165 -43.25 2.58 19.75
N ARG A 166 -44.13 2.88 18.79
CA ARG A 166 -45.25 3.79 18.97
C ARG A 166 -46.49 3.12 18.41
#